data_AF-A0A366H0H7-F1
#
_entry.id   AF-A0A366H0H7-F1
#
_cell.length_a   1.000
_cell.length_b   1.000
_cell.length_c   1.000
_cell.angle_alpha   90.00
_cell.angle_beta   90.00
_cell.angle_gamma   90.00
#
_symmetry.space_group_name_H-M   'P 1'
#
loop_
_entity.id
_entity.type
_entity.pdbx_description
1 polymer ?
#
loop_
_entity_poly.entity_id
_entity_poly.type
_entity_poly.pdbx_seq_one_letter_code
_entity_poly.pdbx_strand_id
1 'polypeptide(L)'
;MATMMAQAGHIVMAGQEVRMVEIPADAGCSYGIFESIHAAASSQIFADQLKRAVSEHHGHAGPAFVAQLADPELRPRLIEQTRRLIKQFVNTNVPTQSAGQVARVADRFGLVAAAGELCIELGILPWPEGEAFEACHKCFKAWIDLRGGVGNHEAEQAVAKVRHFIEMHGESRFTLLSPGIENSGYNKTINRAGFRQQVGEQTEYFIFPEVYKSEVCSGLNPTYVTKVLVERGFLATAKDGKPQVEKRLPGIGKTRVYHLTAGFLAGGVSQYEEKETAMRQAEVVNMAVKYSV
;
A
#
# COMPACT_ATOMS: atom_id res chain seq x y z
N MET A 1 -12.63 -11.71 3.76
CA MET A 1 -12.41 -12.53 2.53
C MET A 1 -10.93 -12.64 2.22
N ALA A 2 -10.14 -11.58 2.33
CA ALA A 2 -8.67 -11.67 2.25
C ALA A 2 -8.08 -12.74 3.20
N THR A 3 -8.59 -12.82 4.44
CA THR A 3 -8.21 -13.87 5.42
C THR A 3 -8.58 -15.29 4.98
N MET A 4 -9.75 -15.48 4.34
CA MET A 4 -10.20 -16.79 3.85
C MET A 4 -9.47 -17.21 2.57
N MET A 5 -9.12 -16.25 1.69
CA MET A 5 -8.35 -16.50 0.47
C MET A 5 -6.86 -16.74 0.76
N ALA A 6 -6.30 -16.04 1.75
CA ALA A 6 -4.95 -16.31 2.26
C ALA A 6 -4.86 -17.73 2.87
N GLN A 7 -5.89 -18.16 3.61
CA GLN A 7 -6.00 -19.54 4.10
C GLN A 7 -6.13 -20.57 2.96
N ALA A 8 -6.64 -20.18 1.80
CA ALA A 8 -6.75 -21.02 0.60
C ALA A 8 -5.57 -20.88 -0.39
N GLY A 9 -4.51 -20.13 -0.04
CA GLY A 9 -3.33 -19.95 -0.89
C GLY A 9 -3.54 -19.08 -2.14
N HIS A 10 -4.64 -18.33 -2.21
CA HIS A 10 -4.95 -17.45 -3.34
C HIS A 10 -4.58 -15.99 -3.05
N ILE A 11 -3.87 -15.37 -4.00
CA ILE A 11 -3.45 -13.96 -3.93
C ILE A 11 -4.65 -13.08 -4.29
N VAL A 12 -4.99 -12.14 -3.41
CA VAL A 12 -6.02 -11.14 -3.71
C VAL A 12 -5.42 -10.11 -4.67
N MET A 13 -5.94 -10.07 -5.89
CA MET A 13 -5.54 -9.07 -6.88
C MET A 13 -6.12 -7.70 -6.52
N ALA A 14 -5.34 -6.65 -6.70
CA ALA A 14 -5.70 -5.28 -6.34
C ALA A 14 -7.03 -4.76 -6.93
N GLY A 15 -7.46 -5.27 -8.08
CA GLY A 15 -8.75 -4.93 -8.69
C GLY A 15 -9.97 -5.53 -7.97
N GLN A 16 -9.77 -6.59 -7.18
CA GLN A 16 -10.82 -7.24 -6.38
C GLN A 16 -11.00 -6.53 -5.04
N GLU A 17 -9.92 -6.07 -4.39
CA GLU A 17 -10.00 -5.31 -3.13
C GLU A 17 -10.73 -3.98 -3.29
N VAL A 18 -10.55 -3.30 -4.43
CA VAL A 18 -11.27 -2.04 -4.69
C VAL A 18 -12.78 -2.28 -4.80
N ARG A 19 -13.23 -3.50 -5.12
CA ARG A 19 -14.66 -3.81 -5.29
C ARG A 19 -15.36 -4.17 -3.98
N MET A 20 -14.64 -4.69 -3.00
CA MET A 20 -15.19 -5.11 -1.73
C MET A 20 -14.30 -4.59 -0.60
N VAL A 21 -14.78 -3.52 0.04
CA VAL A 21 -14.06 -2.83 1.12
C VAL A 21 -14.28 -3.60 2.42
N GLU A 22 -13.19 -4.09 3.03
CA GLU A 22 -13.24 -4.77 4.33
C GLU A 22 -13.00 -3.76 5.45
N ILE A 23 -13.99 -3.54 6.32
CA ILE A 23 -13.88 -2.65 7.48
C ILE A 23 -13.70 -3.53 8.74
N PRO A 24 -12.72 -3.24 9.61
CA PRO A 24 -12.58 -3.94 10.88
C PRO A 24 -13.86 -3.91 11.72
N ALA A 25 -14.22 -5.05 12.32
CA ALA A 25 -15.39 -5.18 13.17
C ALA A 25 -15.13 -4.79 14.65
N ASP A 26 -13.95 -4.24 14.95
CA ASP A 26 -13.62 -3.72 16.27
C ASP A 26 -13.52 -2.20 16.19
N ALA A 27 -14.38 -1.51 16.94
CA ALA A 27 -14.40 -0.06 17.03
C ALA A 27 -13.28 0.48 17.95
N GLY A 28 -12.49 -0.38 18.60
CA GLY A 28 -11.41 0.03 19.50
C GLY A 28 -11.89 0.55 20.86
N CYS A 29 -13.17 0.42 21.15
CA CYS A 29 -13.82 0.93 22.38
C CYS A 29 -14.21 -0.19 23.35
N SER A 30 -13.67 -1.41 23.20
CA SER A 30 -14.00 -2.59 24.03
C SER A 30 -15.46 -3.06 23.97
N TYR A 31 -16.30 -2.47 23.10
CA TYR A 31 -17.69 -2.88 22.88
C TYR A 31 -17.89 -3.65 21.57
N GLY A 32 -16.82 -4.18 20.97
CA GLY A 32 -16.86 -4.84 19.67
C GLY A 32 -17.12 -3.83 18.55
N ILE A 33 -18.17 -4.05 17.76
CA ILE A 33 -18.52 -3.19 16.61
C ILE A 33 -19.03 -1.78 16.98
N PHE A 34 -19.23 -1.51 18.28
CA PHE A 34 -19.84 -0.27 18.75
C PHE A 34 -18.82 0.67 19.41
N GLU A 35 -18.93 1.96 19.12
CA GLU A 35 -18.22 3.01 19.87
C GLU A 35 -18.96 3.38 21.17
N SER A 36 -20.29 3.26 21.16
CA SER A 36 -21.19 3.56 22.28
C SER A 36 -22.32 2.54 22.33
N ILE A 37 -22.72 2.17 23.55
CA ILE A 37 -23.84 1.25 23.81
C ILE A 37 -25.05 1.97 24.44
N HIS A 38 -25.07 3.31 24.43
CA HIS A 38 -26.19 4.16 24.85
C HIS A 38 -26.83 3.75 26.19
N ALA A 39 -25.99 3.57 27.21
CA ALA A 39 -26.37 3.16 28.57
C ALA A 39 -26.93 1.72 28.71
N ALA A 40 -26.83 0.87 27.69
CA ALA A 40 -27.06 -0.55 27.84
C ALA A 40 -26.04 -1.19 28.80
N ALA A 41 -26.43 -2.28 29.46
CA ALA A 41 -25.57 -2.97 30.42
C ALA A 41 -24.42 -3.77 29.76
N SER A 42 -24.53 -4.08 28.46
CA SER A 42 -23.46 -4.74 27.69
C SER A 42 -23.65 -4.53 26.19
N SER A 43 -22.59 -4.75 25.40
CA SER A 43 -22.63 -4.71 23.93
C SER A 43 -23.59 -5.75 23.34
N GLN A 44 -23.73 -6.91 23.99
CA GLN A 44 -24.69 -7.94 23.61
C GLN A 44 -26.13 -7.45 23.76
N ILE A 45 -26.45 -6.84 24.92
CA ILE A 45 -27.79 -6.30 25.18
C ILE A 45 -28.11 -5.18 24.18
N PHE A 46 -27.16 -4.30 23.90
CA PHE A 46 -27.35 -3.24 22.90
C PHE A 46 -27.59 -3.81 21.49
N ALA A 47 -26.84 -4.85 21.09
CA ALA A 47 -27.04 -5.50 19.81
C ALA A 47 -28.45 -6.13 19.67
N ASP A 48 -28.95 -6.75 20.74
CA ASP A 48 -30.28 -7.37 20.74
C ASP A 48 -31.41 -6.31 20.73
N GLN A 49 -31.22 -5.20 21.46
CA GLN A 49 -32.11 -4.04 21.40
C GLN A 49 -32.17 -3.45 19.99
N LEU A 50 -31.00 -3.27 19.35
CA LEU A 50 -30.92 -2.74 17.99
C LEU A 50 -31.60 -3.67 16.97
N LYS A 51 -31.37 -4.98 17.05
CA LYS A 51 -32.03 -5.97 16.18
C LYS A 51 -33.56 -5.90 16.30
N ARG A 52 -34.07 -5.81 17.52
CA ARG A 52 -35.51 -5.67 17.76
C ARG A 52 -36.05 -4.37 17.17
N ALA A 53 -35.39 -3.24 17.45
CA ALA A 53 -35.80 -1.94 16.92
C ALA A 53 -35.82 -1.92 15.39
N VAL A 54 -34.81 -2.50 14.72
CA VAL A 54 -34.78 -2.61 13.25
C VAL A 54 -35.90 -3.50 12.73
N SER A 55 -36.26 -4.58 13.43
CA SER A 55 -37.37 -5.44 13.03
C SER A 55 -38.73 -4.72 13.10
N GLU A 56 -38.91 -3.84 14.08
CA GLU A 56 -40.15 -3.07 14.29
C GLU A 56 -40.17 -1.78 13.44
N HIS A 57 -39.00 -1.18 13.17
CA HIS A 57 -38.85 0.11 12.51
C HIS A 57 -37.82 0.07 11.36
N HIS A 58 -38.26 -0.38 10.19
CA HIS A 58 -37.45 -0.41 8.96
C HIS A 58 -38.19 0.21 7.77
N GLY A 59 -37.44 0.54 6.71
CA GLY A 59 -38.03 1.03 5.45
C GLY A 59 -38.48 2.50 5.44
N HIS A 60 -38.06 3.31 6.43
CA HIS A 60 -38.45 4.73 6.51
C HIS A 60 -37.52 5.63 5.68
N ALA A 61 -36.24 5.68 6.04
CA ALA A 61 -35.29 6.65 5.48
C ALA A 61 -35.01 6.46 3.98
N GLY A 62 -34.88 5.21 3.52
CA GLY A 62 -34.57 4.89 2.12
C GLY A 62 -35.63 5.41 1.14
N PRO A 63 -36.92 5.01 1.28
CA PRO A 63 -38.00 5.54 0.45
C PRO A 63 -38.17 7.05 0.55
N ALA A 64 -38.01 7.65 1.74
CA ALA A 64 -38.06 9.09 1.91
C ALA A 64 -36.97 9.79 1.08
N PHE A 65 -35.73 9.28 1.11
CA PHE A 65 -34.63 9.84 0.31
C PHE A 65 -34.84 9.65 -1.19
N VAL A 66 -35.33 8.47 -1.61
CA VAL A 66 -35.67 8.22 -3.02
C VAL A 66 -36.76 9.17 -3.52
N ALA A 67 -37.76 9.50 -2.70
CA ALA A 67 -38.78 10.48 -3.06
C ALA A 67 -38.18 11.87 -3.32
N GLN A 68 -37.23 12.32 -2.48
CA GLN A 68 -36.53 13.59 -2.67
C GLN A 68 -35.65 13.59 -3.93
N LEU A 69 -34.98 12.47 -4.24
CA LEU A 69 -34.22 12.30 -5.49
C LEU A 69 -35.12 12.19 -6.73
N ALA A 70 -36.36 11.72 -6.55
CA ALA A 70 -37.34 11.58 -7.61
C ALA A 70 -37.93 12.94 -8.04
N ASP A 71 -37.92 13.93 -7.15
CA ASP A 71 -38.41 15.29 -7.40
C ASP A 71 -37.60 16.01 -8.51
N PRO A 72 -38.22 16.36 -9.64
CA PRO A 72 -37.55 17.04 -10.75
C PRO A 72 -36.96 18.41 -10.38
N GLU A 73 -37.54 19.11 -9.41
CA GLU A 73 -37.07 20.44 -8.98
C GLU A 73 -35.85 20.34 -8.09
N LEU A 74 -35.81 19.34 -7.20
CA LEU A 74 -34.69 19.15 -6.26
C LEU A 74 -33.52 18.39 -6.88
N ARG A 75 -33.80 17.46 -7.81
CA ARG A 75 -32.79 16.53 -8.36
C ARG A 75 -31.52 17.23 -8.88
N PRO A 76 -31.56 18.33 -9.66
CA PRO A 76 -30.35 18.97 -10.16
C PRO A 76 -29.43 19.44 -9.03
N ARG A 77 -30.01 20.09 -8.00
CA ARG A 77 -29.30 20.56 -6.82
C ARG A 77 -28.70 19.39 -6.02
N LEU A 78 -29.47 18.34 -5.78
CA LEU A 78 -29.02 17.17 -5.02
C LEU A 78 -27.84 16.46 -5.71
N ILE A 79 -27.86 16.35 -7.05
CA ILE A 79 -26.75 15.76 -7.82
C ILE A 79 -25.49 16.62 -7.70
N GLU A 80 -25.63 17.95 -7.80
CA GLU A 80 -24.50 18.88 -7.65
C GLU A 80 -23.90 18.80 -6.24
N GLN A 81 -24.74 18.87 -5.20
CA GLN A 81 -24.31 18.74 -3.81
C GLN A 81 -23.62 17.39 -3.56
N THR A 82 -24.16 16.29 -4.09
CA THR A 82 -23.55 14.96 -3.99
C THR A 82 -22.12 14.97 -4.57
N ARG A 83 -21.95 15.50 -5.78
CA ARG A 83 -20.61 15.59 -6.42
C ARG A 83 -19.65 16.46 -5.62
N ARG A 84 -20.14 17.55 -5.05
CA ARG A 84 -19.33 18.45 -4.20
C ARG A 84 -18.87 17.74 -2.93
N LEU A 85 -19.78 17.07 -2.24
CA LEU A 85 -19.50 16.35 -0.99
C LEU A 85 -18.53 15.17 -1.22
N ILE A 86 -18.68 14.41 -2.32
CA ILE A 86 -17.72 13.36 -2.68
C ILE A 86 -16.32 13.95 -2.88
N LYS A 87 -16.21 15.04 -3.66
CA LYS A 87 -14.91 15.70 -3.89
C LYS A 87 -14.31 16.23 -2.59
N GLN A 88 -15.14 16.83 -1.73
CA GLN A 88 -14.70 17.28 -0.41
C GLN A 88 -14.17 16.12 0.42
N PHE A 89 -14.90 15.00 0.48
CA PHE A 89 -14.47 13.80 1.20
C PHE A 89 -13.12 13.28 0.68
N VAL A 90 -12.96 13.15 -0.64
CA VAL A 90 -11.71 12.69 -1.24
C VAL A 90 -10.56 13.65 -0.94
N ASN A 91 -10.76 14.96 -1.14
CA ASN A 91 -9.71 15.96 -0.92
C ASN A 91 -9.29 16.07 0.55
N THR A 92 -10.22 15.88 1.48
CA THR A 92 -9.95 15.92 2.92
C THR A 92 -9.20 14.67 3.39
N ASN A 93 -9.56 13.49 2.86
CA ASN A 93 -9.13 12.22 3.44
C ASN A 93 -8.03 11.49 2.66
N VAL A 94 -7.77 11.85 1.40
CA VAL A 94 -6.80 11.17 0.54
C VAL A 94 -5.51 12.01 0.45
N PRO A 95 -4.37 11.53 0.98
CA PRO A 95 -3.09 12.21 0.84
C PRO A 95 -2.66 12.41 -0.62
N THR A 96 -1.91 13.47 -0.91
CA THR A 96 -1.46 13.83 -2.27
C THR A 96 -0.61 12.75 -2.96
N GLN A 97 -0.03 11.82 -2.20
CA GLN A 97 0.82 10.73 -2.68
C GLN A 97 0.11 9.36 -2.75
N SER A 98 -1.22 9.33 -2.65
CA SER A 98 -2.00 8.09 -2.63
C SER A 98 -2.01 7.38 -3.97
N ALA A 99 -1.83 6.05 -3.96
CA ALA A 99 -2.07 5.22 -5.13
C ALA A 99 -3.53 5.36 -5.59
N GLY A 100 -3.80 5.34 -6.91
CA GLY A 100 -5.15 5.48 -7.50
C GLY A 100 -6.19 4.42 -7.08
N GLN A 101 -5.82 3.46 -6.23
CA GLN A 101 -6.74 2.55 -5.55
C GLN A 101 -7.40 3.21 -4.34
N VAL A 102 -6.64 3.96 -3.53
CA VAL A 102 -7.15 4.65 -2.32
C VAL A 102 -8.18 5.70 -2.71
N ALA A 103 -7.91 6.49 -3.74
CA ALA A 103 -8.86 7.47 -4.27
C ALA A 103 -10.20 6.82 -4.68
N ARG A 104 -10.16 5.66 -5.35
CA ARG A 104 -11.38 4.94 -5.77
C ARG A 104 -12.19 4.40 -4.61
N VAL A 105 -11.54 4.03 -3.51
CA VAL A 105 -12.25 3.61 -2.28
C VAL A 105 -12.81 4.82 -1.54
N ALA A 106 -12.03 5.91 -1.48
CA ALA A 106 -12.48 7.18 -0.91
C ALA A 106 -13.71 7.74 -1.66
N ASP A 107 -13.79 7.60 -2.99
CA ASP A 107 -14.98 7.98 -3.76
C ASP A 107 -16.25 7.28 -3.26
N ARG A 108 -16.15 6.00 -2.87
CA ARG A 108 -17.28 5.21 -2.38
C ARG A 108 -17.69 5.62 -0.97
N PHE A 109 -16.72 5.83 -0.08
CA PHE A 109 -17.00 6.37 1.25
C PHE A 109 -17.59 7.77 1.15
N GLY A 110 -17.05 8.61 0.26
CA GLY A 110 -17.57 9.94 -0.03
C GLY A 110 -19.00 9.92 -0.56
N LEU A 111 -19.38 8.91 -1.34
CA LEU A 111 -20.77 8.73 -1.79
C LEU A 111 -21.72 8.43 -0.63
N VAL A 112 -21.31 7.55 0.29
CA VAL A 112 -22.10 7.21 1.49
C VAL A 112 -22.21 8.42 2.41
N ALA A 113 -21.10 9.13 2.64
CA ALA A 113 -21.06 10.37 3.41
C ALA A 113 -22.01 11.41 2.80
N ALA A 114 -21.92 11.65 1.49
CA ALA A 114 -22.76 12.59 0.78
C ALA A 114 -24.26 12.25 0.90
N ALA A 115 -24.62 10.97 0.77
CA ALA A 115 -26.01 10.54 0.95
C ALA A 115 -26.52 10.79 2.38
N GLY A 116 -25.68 10.51 3.39
CA GLY A 116 -26.02 10.76 4.79
C GLY A 116 -26.19 12.26 5.09
N GLU A 117 -25.25 13.09 4.66
CA GLU A 117 -25.33 14.55 4.84
C GLU A 117 -26.55 15.15 4.14
N LEU A 118 -26.89 14.69 2.93
CA LEU A 118 -28.12 15.12 2.26
C LEU A 118 -29.38 14.68 3.03
N CYS A 119 -29.38 13.47 3.58
CA CYS A 119 -30.51 13.01 4.41
C CYS A 119 -30.63 13.82 5.71
N ILE A 120 -29.53 14.30 6.28
CA ILE A 120 -29.52 15.21 7.43
C ILE A 120 -30.11 16.57 7.02
N GLU A 121 -29.62 17.17 5.92
CA GLU A 121 -30.10 18.45 5.39
C GLU A 121 -31.60 18.42 5.07
N LEU A 122 -32.09 17.30 4.54
CA LEU A 122 -33.50 17.08 4.19
C LEU A 122 -34.38 16.71 5.41
N GLY A 123 -33.81 16.61 6.61
CA GLY A 123 -34.53 16.26 7.84
C GLY A 123 -34.99 14.80 7.90
N ILE A 124 -34.42 13.92 7.07
CA ILE A 124 -34.73 12.48 7.02
C ILE A 124 -34.01 11.75 8.16
N LEU A 125 -32.77 12.13 8.44
CA LEU A 125 -31.98 11.57 9.53
C LEU A 125 -31.92 12.56 10.70
N PRO A 126 -32.16 12.12 11.94
CA PRO A 126 -32.11 12.98 13.12
C PRO A 126 -30.68 13.14 13.65
N TRP A 127 -29.68 13.18 12.76
CA TRP A 127 -28.27 13.28 13.12
C TRP A 127 -27.79 14.73 13.03
N PRO A 128 -26.75 15.11 13.80
CA PRO A 128 -26.09 16.40 13.64
C PRO A 128 -25.46 16.56 12.26
N GLU A 129 -25.33 17.80 11.78
CA GLU A 129 -24.57 18.12 10.57
C GLU A 129 -23.12 17.62 10.70
N GLY A 130 -22.59 16.96 9.67
CA GLY A 130 -21.24 16.40 9.64
C GLY A 130 -21.10 14.99 10.24
N GLU A 131 -22.13 14.46 10.91
CA GLU A 131 -22.06 13.13 11.55
C GLU A 131 -21.81 12.01 10.53
N ALA A 132 -22.47 12.06 9.36
CA ALA A 132 -22.30 11.03 8.34
C ALA A 132 -20.92 11.11 7.68
N PHE A 133 -20.40 12.33 7.50
CA PHE A 133 -19.05 12.57 6.99
C PHE A 133 -17.99 11.99 7.95
N GLU A 134 -18.08 12.30 9.24
CA GLU A 134 -17.12 11.82 10.24
C GLU A 134 -17.20 10.29 10.41
N ALA A 135 -18.40 9.70 10.43
CA ALA A 135 -18.55 8.25 10.50
C ALA A 135 -17.90 7.54 9.31
N CYS A 136 -18.08 8.07 8.09
CA CYS A 136 -17.42 7.53 6.90
C CYS A 136 -15.91 7.74 6.92
N HIS A 137 -15.43 8.88 7.43
CA HIS A 137 -14.00 9.16 7.59
C HIS A 137 -13.34 8.15 8.56
N LYS A 138 -13.94 7.87 9.72
CA LYS A 138 -13.44 6.87 10.67
C LYS A 138 -13.35 5.48 10.03
N CYS A 139 -14.42 5.04 9.34
CA CYS A 139 -14.42 3.75 8.64
C CYS A 139 -13.34 3.70 7.54
N PHE A 140 -13.18 4.79 6.79
CA PHE A 140 -12.16 4.88 5.74
C PHE A 140 -10.75 4.84 6.32
N LYS A 141 -10.50 5.52 7.43
CA LYS A 141 -9.23 5.47 8.16
C LYS A 141 -8.93 4.06 8.68
N ALA A 142 -9.90 3.40 9.32
CA ALA A 142 -9.76 2.03 9.77
C ALA A 142 -9.43 1.07 8.60
N TRP A 143 -10.03 1.30 7.43
CA TRP A 143 -9.69 0.55 6.21
C TRP A 143 -8.26 0.83 5.72
N ILE A 144 -7.81 2.09 5.72
CA ILE A 144 -6.42 2.45 5.40
C ILE A 144 -5.44 1.76 6.36
N ASP A 145 -5.74 1.78 7.66
CA ASP A 145 -4.87 1.22 8.69
C ASP A 145 -4.77 -0.31 8.56
N LEU A 146 -5.90 -0.99 8.31
CA LEU A 146 -5.92 -2.44 8.03
C LEU A 146 -5.09 -2.81 6.80
N ARG A 147 -5.06 -1.93 5.79
CA ARG A 147 -4.24 -2.10 4.59
C ARG A 147 -2.73 -1.91 4.85
N GLY A 148 -2.34 -1.35 6.00
CA GLY A 148 -0.96 -0.96 6.26
C GLY A 148 -0.60 0.41 5.68
N GLY A 149 -1.59 1.31 5.59
CA GLY A 149 -1.41 2.70 5.17
C GLY A 149 -1.72 2.98 3.69
N VAL A 150 -1.56 4.26 3.33
CA VAL A 150 -2.00 4.84 2.04
C VAL A 150 -1.14 4.41 0.84
N GLY A 151 0.07 3.88 1.08
CA GLY A 151 1.07 3.73 0.01
C GLY A 151 1.83 2.41 -0.08
N ASN A 152 1.60 1.41 0.78
CA ASN A 152 2.71 0.45 1.00
C ASN A 152 2.40 -1.05 1.01
N HIS A 153 1.17 -1.55 1.02
CA HIS A 153 1.00 -3.01 1.14
C HIS A 153 1.63 -3.79 -0.03
N GLU A 154 1.31 -3.42 -1.27
CA GLU A 154 1.85 -4.08 -2.46
C GLU A 154 3.37 -3.87 -2.59
N ALA A 155 3.86 -2.67 -2.23
CA ALA A 155 5.28 -2.34 -2.28
C ALA A 155 6.08 -3.09 -1.20
N GLU A 156 5.56 -3.18 0.03
CA GLU A 156 6.14 -3.98 1.12
C GLU A 156 6.09 -5.47 0.78
N GLN A 157 4.99 -5.98 0.23
CA GLN A 157 4.90 -7.35 -0.24
C GLN A 157 5.95 -7.64 -1.33
N ALA A 158 6.16 -6.71 -2.27
CA ALA A 158 7.17 -6.85 -3.30
C ALA A 158 8.59 -6.92 -2.71
N VAL A 159 8.92 -6.02 -1.78
CA VAL A 159 10.21 -6.02 -1.07
C VAL A 159 10.39 -7.29 -0.23
N ALA A 160 9.36 -7.69 0.53
CA ALA A 160 9.36 -8.89 1.36
C ALA A 160 9.54 -10.16 0.52
N LYS A 161 8.92 -10.25 -0.66
CA LYS A 161 9.08 -11.38 -1.57
C LYS A 161 10.53 -11.55 -2.03
N VAL A 162 11.16 -10.46 -2.43
CA VAL A 162 12.56 -10.46 -2.88
C VAL A 162 13.48 -10.79 -1.71
N ARG A 163 13.21 -10.23 -0.52
CA ARG A 163 13.98 -10.51 0.71
C ARG A 163 13.91 -11.99 1.07
N HIS A 164 12.72 -12.56 1.07
CA HIS A 164 12.50 -13.98 1.37
C HIS A 164 13.30 -14.91 0.45
N PHE A 165 13.39 -14.60 -0.85
CA PHE A 165 14.21 -15.38 -1.78
C PHE A 165 15.70 -15.32 -1.40
N ILE A 166 16.21 -14.13 -1.04
CA ILE A 166 17.62 -13.96 -0.66
C ILE A 166 17.91 -14.63 0.70
N GLU A 167 17.00 -14.57 1.66
CA GLU A 167 17.14 -15.26 2.95
C GLU A 167 17.19 -16.79 2.78
N MET A 168 16.38 -17.36 1.88
CA MET A 168 16.38 -18.81 1.64
C MET A 168 17.55 -19.29 0.78
N HIS A 169 18.06 -18.47 -0.14
CA HIS A 169 18.95 -18.93 -1.21
C HIS A 169 20.26 -18.14 -1.36
N GLY A 170 20.46 -17.10 -0.56
CA GLY A 170 21.55 -16.14 -0.69
C GLY A 170 22.94 -16.77 -0.68
N GLU A 171 23.15 -17.84 0.10
CA GLU A 171 24.44 -18.51 0.16
C GLU A 171 24.57 -19.69 -0.82
N SER A 172 23.48 -20.41 -1.07
CA SER A 172 23.48 -21.69 -1.78
C SER A 172 23.35 -21.55 -3.29
N ARG A 173 22.65 -20.51 -3.78
CA ARG A 173 22.36 -20.30 -5.21
C ARG A 173 23.12 -19.15 -5.84
N PHE A 174 23.96 -18.44 -5.08
CA PHE A 174 24.79 -17.35 -5.60
C PHE A 174 26.28 -17.66 -5.48
N THR A 175 26.99 -17.66 -6.60
CA THR A 175 28.44 -17.88 -6.61
C THR A 175 29.16 -16.65 -6.08
N LEU A 176 30.04 -16.82 -5.10
CA LEU A 176 30.85 -15.74 -4.55
C LEU A 176 31.86 -15.23 -5.58
N LEU A 177 31.87 -13.92 -5.82
CA LEU A 177 32.88 -13.22 -6.61
C LEU A 177 34.08 -12.90 -5.70
N SER A 178 35.06 -13.79 -5.67
CA SER A 178 36.35 -13.55 -4.99
C SER A 178 37.45 -13.25 -6.02
N PRO A 179 38.22 -12.16 -5.86
CA PRO A 179 39.40 -11.92 -6.68
C PRO A 179 40.40 -13.07 -6.53
N GLY A 180 40.90 -13.62 -7.64
CA GLY A 180 42.00 -14.60 -7.64
C GLY A 180 41.60 -16.08 -7.47
N ILE A 181 40.31 -16.40 -7.30
CA ILE A 181 39.81 -17.78 -7.28
C ILE A 181 38.97 -18.02 -8.53
N GLU A 182 39.57 -17.77 -9.70
CA GLU A 182 38.99 -18.21 -10.96
C GLU A 182 39.34 -19.70 -11.10
N ASN A 183 38.37 -20.58 -10.87
CA ASN A 183 38.46 -22.05 -11.00
C ASN A 183 39.13 -22.85 -9.86
N SER A 184 38.81 -22.60 -8.59
CA SER A 184 38.85 -23.72 -7.64
C SER A 184 37.55 -24.53 -7.82
N GLY A 185 37.62 -25.72 -8.41
CA GLY A 185 36.46 -26.59 -8.69
C GLY A 185 35.64 -27.05 -7.48
N TYR A 186 35.83 -26.42 -6.31
CA TYR A 186 35.26 -26.76 -5.01
C TYR A 186 33.96 -26.02 -4.69
N ASN A 187 33.61 -24.96 -5.43
CA ASN A 187 32.39 -24.18 -5.20
C ASN A 187 31.35 -24.39 -6.32
N LYS A 188 30.79 -25.61 -6.42
CA LYS A 188 29.67 -25.87 -7.32
C LYS A 188 28.37 -25.31 -6.73
N THR A 189 27.97 -24.12 -7.18
CA THR A 189 26.64 -23.57 -6.91
C THR A 189 25.59 -24.34 -7.71
N ILE A 190 24.73 -25.10 -7.02
CA ILE A 190 23.63 -25.87 -7.61
C ILE A 190 22.46 -24.91 -7.93
N ASN A 191 21.80 -25.09 -9.07
CA ASN A 191 20.67 -24.26 -9.51
C ASN A 191 20.98 -22.75 -9.47
N ARG A 192 22.16 -22.35 -9.94
CA ARG A 192 22.67 -20.98 -9.79
C ARG A 192 21.65 -19.90 -10.21
N ALA A 193 21.32 -19.03 -9.27
CA ALA A 193 20.45 -17.86 -9.45
C ALA A 193 21.24 -16.61 -9.89
N GLY A 194 22.54 -16.59 -9.61
CA GLY A 194 23.39 -15.46 -9.92
C GLY A 194 24.74 -15.51 -9.21
N PHE A 195 25.27 -14.32 -8.91
CA PHE A 195 26.53 -14.13 -8.20
C PHE A 195 26.33 -13.21 -6.98
N ARG A 196 27.20 -13.34 -5.99
CA ARG A 196 27.24 -12.43 -4.84
C ARG A 196 28.64 -11.85 -4.65
N GLN A 197 28.72 -10.64 -4.12
CA GLN A 197 29.99 -9.99 -3.79
C GLN A 197 29.90 -9.40 -2.40
N GLN A 198 30.94 -9.59 -1.59
CA GLN A 198 31.04 -8.95 -0.29
C GLN A 198 31.60 -7.53 -0.45
N VAL A 199 30.91 -6.56 0.13
CA VAL A 199 31.27 -5.13 0.13
C VAL A 199 31.22 -4.66 1.58
N GLY A 200 32.38 -4.62 2.25
CA GLY A 200 32.44 -4.42 3.69
C GLY A 200 31.76 -5.58 4.45
N GLU A 201 30.87 -5.25 5.38
CA GLU A 201 30.06 -6.23 6.13
C GLU A 201 28.78 -6.65 5.39
N GLN A 202 28.51 -6.05 4.23
CA GLN A 202 27.29 -6.28 3.47
C GLN A 202 27.54 -7.12 2.22
N THR A 203 26.48 -7.72 1.69
CA THR A 203 26.53 -8.57 0.49
C THR A 203 25.65 -7.99 -0.61
N GLU A 204 26.23 -7.81 -1.79
CA GLU A 204 25.50 -7.46 -3.00
C GLU A 204 25.16 -8.73 -3.79
N TYR A 205 24.02 -8.70 -4.48
CA TYR A 205 23.55 -9.83 -5.29
C TYR A 205 23.32 -9.41 -6.74
N PHE A 206 23.83 -10.22 -7.66
CA PHE A 206 23.68 -10.07 -9.11
C PHE A 206 22.83 -11.22 -9.64
N ILE A 207 21.54 -10.97 -9.85
CA ILE A 207 20.55 -11.99 -10.20
C ILE A 207 20.39 -12.06 -11.72
N PHE A 208 20.35 -13.28 -12.27
CA PHE A 208 20.07 -13.47 -13.70
C PHE A 208 18.64 -13.06 -14.07
N PRO A 209 18.42 -12.46 -15.26
CA PRO A 209 17.12 -11.91 -15.62
C PRO A 209 15.95 -12.92 -15.60
N GLU A 210 16.18 -14.13 -16.08
CA GLU A 210 15.11 -15.14 -16.13
C GLU A 210 14.79 -15.72 -14.75
N VAL A 211 15.79 -15.92 -13.89
CA VAL A 211 15.58 -16.31 -12.48
C VAL A 211 14.86 -15.21 -11.71
N TYR A 212 15.25 -13.94 -11.95
CA TYR A 212 14.59 -12.80 -11.33
C TYR A 212 13.09 -12.75 -11.65
N LYS A 213 12.71 -12.93 -12.92
CA LYS A 213 11.30 -12.90 -13.34
C LYS A 213 10.51 -14.13 -12.88
N SER A 214 11.07 -15.32 -13.08
CA SER A 214 10.34 -16.59 -12.90
C SER A 214 10.33 -17.09 -11.45
N GLU A 215 11.39 -16.81 -10.68
CA GLU A 215 11.54 -17.32 -9.31
C GLU A 215 11.44 -16.20 -8.28
N VAL A 216 12.26 -15.15 -8.40
CA VAL A 216 12.31 -14.07 -7.40
C VAL A 216 11.00 -13.29 -7.37
N CYS A 217 10.48 -12.92 -8.54
CA CYS A 217 9.19 -12.22 -8.67
C CYS A 217 8.00 -13.19 -8.77
N SER A 218 8.17 -14.48 -8.49
CA SER A 218 7.12 -15.48 -8.69
C SER A 218 5.84 -15.13 -7.93
N GLY A 219 4.71 -15.09 -8.64
CA GLY A 219 3.40 -14.69 -8.10
C GLY A 219 3.17 -13.17 -8.04
N LEU A 220 4.14 -12.34 -8.45
CA LEU A 220 4.03 -10.88 -8.54
C LEU A 220 4.36 -10.39 -9.96
N ASN A 221 4.00 -9.15 -10.29
CA ASN A 221 4.38 -8.54 -11.57
C ASN A 221 5.85 -8.07 -11.51
N PRO A 222 6.78 -8.63 -12.33
CA PRO A 222 8.20 -8.28 -12.26
C PRO A 222 8.50 -6.81 -12.56
N THR A 223 7.72 -6.15 -13.43
CA THR A 223 7.88 -4.72 -13.74
C THR A 223 7.56 -3.86 -12.53
N TYR A 224 6.48 -4.21 -11.81
CA TYR A 224 6.10 -3.50 -10.59
C TYR A 224 7.13 -3.70 -9.48
N VAL A 225 7.55 -4.95 -9.22
CA VAL A 225 8.59 -5.26 -8.22
C VAL A 225 9.87 -4.49 -8.51
N THR A 226 10.30 -4.49 -9.78
CA THR A 226 11.49 -3.75 -10.22
C THR A 226 11.35 -2.25 -9.97
N LYS A 227 10.19 -1.66 -10.30
CA LYS A 227 9.94 -0.24 -10.06
C LYS A 227 10.06 0.10 -8.57
N VAL A 228 9.41 -0.69 -7.70
CA VAL A 228 9.45 -0.49 -6.24
C VAL A 228 10.88 -0.58 -5.69
N LEU A 229 11.66 -1.58 -6.13
CA LEU A 229 13.04 -1.73 -5.67
C LEU A 229 13.96 -0.60 -6.14
N VAL A 230 13.75 -0.07 -7.35
CA VAL A 230 14.49 1.10 -7.85
C VAL A 230 14.13 2.36 -7.07
N GLU A 231 12.83 2.61 -6.86
CA GLU A 231 12.34 3.77 -6.10
C GLU A 231 12.87 3.79 -4.66
N ARG A 232 13.06 2.61 -4.04
CA ARG A 232 13.63 2.46 -2.69
C ARG A 232 15.16 2.35 -2.66
N GLY A 233 15.85 2.46 -3.79
CA GLY A 233 17.31 2.34 -3.86
C GLY A 233 17.86 0.94 -3.53
N PHE A 234 17.02 -0.09 -3.54
CA PHE A 234 17.39 -1.48 -3.31
C PHE A 234 17.89 -2.19 -4.57
N LEU A 235 17.54 -1.68 -5.75
CA LEU A 235 18.04 -2.16 -7.03
C LEU A 235 18.84 -1.06 -7.73
N ALA A 236 20.09 -1.35 -8.10
CA ALA A 236 20.93 -0.44 -8.86
C ALA A 236 20.46 -0.35 -10.32
N THR A 237 20.53 0.85 -10.88
CA THR A 237 20.21 1.13 -12.29
C THR A 237 21.48 1.37 -13.10
N ALA A 238 21.40 1.08 -14.40
CA ALA A 238 22.45 1.42 -15.35
C ALA A 238 22.49 2.93 -15.61
N LYS A 239 23.57 3.41 -16.25
CA LYS A 239 23.76 4.84 -16.58
C LYS A 239 22.62 5.41 -17.44
N ASP A 240 21.92 4.57 -18.19
CA ASP A 240 20.76 4.93 -19.03
C ASP A 240 19.42 4.79 -18.29
N GLY A 241 19.43 4.63 -16.96
CA GLY A 241 18.23 4.49 -16.11
C GLY A 241 17.57 3.11 -16.19
N LYS A 242 18.11 2.17 -16.97
CA LYS A 242 17.54 0.82 -17.07
C LYS A 242 17.79 0.02 -15.79
N PRO A 243 16.84 -0.84 -15.38
CA PRO A 243 16.95 -1.63 -14.15
C PRO A 243 17.95 -2.79 -14.22
N GLN A 244 18.51 -3.08 -15.41
CA GLN A 244 19.53 -4.11 -15.59
C GLN A 244 20.88 -3.49 -15.89
N VAL A 245 21.87 -3.82 -15.07
CA VAL A 245 23.26 -3.38 -15.21
C VAL A 245 24.09 -4.42 -15.96
N GLU A 246 25.08 -3.97 -16.72
CA GLU A 246 26.08 -4.86 -17.33
C GLU A 246 27.18 -5.16 -16.31
N LYS A 247 27.39 -6.44 -16.00
CA LYS A 247 28.48 -6.90 -15.14
C LYS A 247 29.29 -7.94 -15.90
N ARG A 248 30.62 -7.89 -15.77
CA ARG A 248 31.50 -8.96 -16.25
C ARG A 248 31.55 -10.06 -15.19
N LEU A 249 31.00 -11.23 -15.53
CA LEU A 249 30.89 -12.39 -14.64
C LEU A 249 31.93 -13.45 -15.03
N PRO A 250 32.62 -14.06 -14.05
CA PRO A 250 33.59 -15.13 -14.32
C PRO A 250 32.93 -16.30 -15.07
N GLY A 251 33.62 -16.79 -16.11
CA GLY A 251 33.17 -17.93 -16.92
C GLY A 251 32.01 -17.67 -17.89
N ILE A 252 31.38 -16.50 -17.86
CA ILE A 252 30.23 -16.15 -18.71
C ILE A 252 30.51 -14.91 -19.56
N GLY A 253 31.34 -13.98 -19.07
CA GLY A 253 31.65 -12.73 -19.76
C GLY A 253 30.70 -11.60 -19.38
N LYS A 254 30.43 -10.68 -20.30
CA LYS A 254 29.54 -9.54 -20.05
C LYS A 254 28.08 -9.99 -20.07
N THR A 255 27.35 -9.75 -18.99
CA THR A 255 25.96 -10.18 -18.84
C THR A 255 25.12 -9.08 -18.18
N ARG A 256 23.86 -8.97 -18.61
CA ARG A 256 22.88 -8.09 -17.97
C ARG A 256 22.27 -8.79 -16.77
N VAL A 257 22.25 -8.10 -15.62
CA VAL A 257 21.79 -8.64 -14.34
C VAL A 257 20.97 -7.60 -13.58
N TYR A 258 20.11 -8.09 -12.70
CA TYR A 258 19.49 -7.28 -11.65
C TYR A 258 20.46 -7.21 -10.47
N HIS A 259 20.84 -6.00 -10.04
CA HIS A 259 21.84 -5.78 -8.99
C HIS A 259 21.17 -5.26 -7.72
N LEU A 260 21.01 -6.14 -6.73
CA LEU A 260 20.57 -5.76 -5.39
C LEU A 260 21.74 -5.16 -4.62
N THR A 261 21.52 -3.97 -4.06
CA THR A 261 22.54 -3.18 -3.37
C THR A 261 22.85 -3.75 -1.98
N ALA A 262 24.02 -3.40 -1.46
CA ALA A 262 24.54 -3.88 -0.18
C ALA A 262 23.59 -3.61 1.01
N GLY A 263 22.79 -2.55 0.94
CA GLY A 263 21.82 -2.16 1.98
C GLY A 263 20.50 -2.95 1.99
N PHE A 264 20.21 -3.78 0.98
CA PHE A 264 18.90 -4.42 0.83
C PHE A 264 18.49 -5.29 2.04
N LEU A 265 19.41 -6.07 2.60
CA LEU A 265 19.15 -6.96 3.74
C LEU A 265 19.32 -6.28 5.10
N ALA A 266 20.05 -5.17 5.16
CA ALA A 266 20.34 -4.48 6.42
C ALA A 266 19.16 -3.64 6.95
N GLY A 267 18.03 -3.58 6.22
CA GLY A 267 16.84 -2.82 6.62
C GLY A 267 17.02 -1.30 6.64
N GLY A 268 18.20 -0.79 6.27
CA GLY A 268 18.52 0.63 6.22
C GLY A 268 18.14 1.26 4.89
N VAL A 269 17.58 2.46 4.98
CA VAL A 269 17.51 3.41 3.88
C VAL A 269 18.87 3.49 3.19
N SER A 270 18.88 3.40 1.85
CA SER A 270 20.10 3.34 1.04
C SER A 270 21.07 4.49 1.35
N GLN A 271 22.38 4.23 1.31
CA GLN A 271 23.46 5.25 1.36
C GLN A 271 23.30 6.36 0.30
N TYR A 272 22.43 6.17 -0.70
CA TYR A 272 22.03 7.20 -1.65
C TYR A 272 21.17 8.32 -1.02
N GLU A 273 20.27 8.03 -0.08
CA GLU A 273 19.50 9.08 0.61
C GLU A 273 20.39 9.87 1.58
N GLU A 274 21.35 9.23 2.25
CA GLU A 274 22.34 9.97 3.05
C GLU A 274 23.21 10.87 2.17
N LYS A 275 23.63 10.38 1.00
CA LYS A 275 24.39 11.20 0.03
C LYS A 275 23.56 12.32 -0.57
N GLU A 276 22.31 12.08 -0.95
CA GLU A 276 21.42 13.10 -1.52
C GLU A 276 21.00 14.14 -0.48
N THR A 277 20.77 13.72 0.77
CA THR A 277 20.49 14.61 1.90
C THR A 277 21.72 15.44 2.27
N ALA A 278 22.92 14.84 2.26
CA ALA A 278 24.18 15.56 2.44
C ALA A 278 24.48 16.53 1.29
N MET A 279 24.14 16.16 0.05
CA MET A 279 24.30 17.04 -1.12
C MET A 279 23.33 18.23 -1.07
N ARG A 280 22.06 17.99 -0.72
CA ARG A 280 21.05 19.04 -0.53
C ARG A 280 21.39 19.96 0.65
N GLN A 281 21.91 19.42 1.75
CA GLN A 281 22.40 20.24 2.87
C GLN A 281 23.62 21.09 2.47
N ALA A 282 24.55 20.53 1.69
CA ALA A 282 25.70 21.28 1.18
C ALA A 282 25.30 22.39 0.19
N GLU A 283 24.28 22.18 -0.65
CA GLU A 283 23.74 23.21 -1.55
C GLU A 283 23.05 24.34 -0.80
N VAL A 284 22.26 24.04 0.24
CA VAL A 284 21.59 25.05 1.09
C VAL A 284 22.61 25.89 1.85
N VAL A 285 23.67 25.29 2.39
CA VAL A 285 24.75 26.02 3.09
C VAL A 285 25.52 26.92 2.12
N ASN A 286 25.84 26.45 0.92
CA ASN A 286 26.51 27.27 -0.10
C ASN A 286 25.62 28.42 -0.61
N MET A 287 24.31 28.23 -0.64
CA MET A 287 23.36 29.27 -0.99
C MET A 287 23.27 30.33 0.12
N ALA A 288 23.21 29.94 1.40
CA ALA A 288 23.18 30.87 2.53
C ALA A 288 24.45 31.76 2.62
N VAL A 289 25.62 31.21 2.27
CA VAL A 289 26.89 31.97 2.24
C VAL A 289 26.93 32.98 1.08
N LYS A 290 26.28 32.68 -0.06
CA LYS A 290 26.22 33.58 -1.23
C LYS A 290 25.31 34.81 -1.07
N TYR A 291 24.36 34.78 -0.13
CA TYR A 291 23.39 35.86 0.10
C TYR A 291 23.66 36.65 1.41
N SER A 292 24.82 36.45 2.04
CA SER A 292 25.21 37.12 3.28
C SER A 292 26.31 38.19 3.09
N VAL A 293 26.42 38.77 1.89
CA VAL A 293 27.25 39.96 1.60
C VAL A 293 26.36 41.07 1.10
#